data_AF-A0AAC9K265-F1
#
_entry.id   AF-A0AAC9K265-F1
#
_cell.length_a   1.000
_cell.length_b   1.000
_cell.length_c   1.000
_cell.angle_alpha   90.00
_cell.angle_beta   90.00
_cell.angle_gamma   90.00
#
_symmetry.space_group_name_H-M   'P 1'
#
loop_
_entity.id
_entity.type
_entity.pdbx_description
1 polymer ?
#
loop_
_entity_poly.entity_id
_entity_poly.type
_entity_poly.pdbx_seq_one_letter_code
_entity_poly.pdbx_strand_id
1 'polypeptide(L)'
;MSDLVRPLTLDAAVDELLESIDVSDCDLDIVEALRREAVQLSRPLRPSNSCLSPAQRVLLLKSGAFTPEQFAQTEQRVARGELREDENRTRLGTIARSYGEHAVAARLDVELDEVRERRRAGALYAFDASGVTVHPKWQFTDQTDDGLLPHLARVVRLLIED
;
A
#
# COMPACT_ATOMS: atom_id res chain seq x y z
N MET A 1 12.72 -6.58 24.13
CA MET A 1 11.75 -5.58 24.64
C MET A 1 12.15 -4.25 24.06
N SER A 2 11.74 -3.97 22.82
CA SER A 2 11.87 -2.62 22.28
C SER A 2 10.68 -1.83 22.83
N ASP A 3 10.96 -0.86 23.69
CA ASP A 3 10.01 0.20 24.00
C ASP A 3 9.65 0.87 22.67
N LEU A 4 8.43 0.65 22.18
CA LEU A 4 7.87 1.46 21.11
C LEU A 4 7.64 2.85 21.70
N VAL A 5 8.69 3.67 21.69
CA VAL A 5 8.61 5.09 22.00
C VAL A 5 7.70 5.68 20.93
N ARG A 6 6.45 5.95 21.32
CA ARG A 6 5.47 6.57 20.43
C ARG A 6 6.08 7.86 19.86
N PRO A 7 6.14 8.04 18.53
CA PRO A 7 6.77 9.21 17.94
C PRO A 7 6.13 10.49 18.50
N LEU A 8 6.96 11.38 19.02
CA LEU A 8 6.54 12.61 19.72
C LEU A 8 6.02 13.68 18.74
N THR A 9 6.29 13.52 17.45
CA THR A 9 5.86 14.41 16.37
C THR A 9 5.32 13.61 15.17
N LEU A 10 4.52 14.27 14.33
CA LEU A 10 4.03 13.68 13.08
C LEU A 10 5.19 13.29 12.16
N ASP A 11 6.22 14.12 12.08
CA ASP A 11 7.39 13.88 11.24
C ASP A 11 8.16 12.63 11.69
N ALA A 12 8.35 12.43 13.00
CA ALA A 12 8.97 11.23 13.52
C ALA A 12 8.15 9.97 13.20
N ALA A 13 6.81 10.07 13.21
CA ALA A 13 5.93 8.96 12.84
C ALA A 13 5.99 8.65 11.34
N VAL A 14 6.15 9.66 10.50
CA VAL A 14 6.34 9.52 9.06
C VAL A 14 7.67 8.85 8.77
N ASP A 15 8.74 9.28 9.42
CA ASP A 15 10.08 8.70 9.26
C ASP A 15 10.11 7.23 9.72
N GLU A 16 9.48 6.90 10.85
CA GLU A 16 9.34 5.51 11.33
C GLU A 16 8.59 4.62 10.33
N LEU A 17 7.49 5.12 9.73
CA LEU A 17 6.74 4.37 8.72
C LEU A 17 7.55 4.13 7.44
N LEU A 18 8.41 5.08 7.07
CA LEU A 18 9.22 5.03 5.84
C LEU A 18 10.55 4.30 6.03
N GLU A 19 11.03 4.09 7.25
CA GLU A 19 12.33 3.44 7.54
C GLU A 19 12.44 2.05 6.90
N SER A 20 11.34 1.30 6.85
CA SER A 20 11.27 -0.03 6.25
C SER A 20 11.03 -0.05 4.74
N ILE A 21 10.84 1.11 4.11
CA ILE A 21 10.52 1.25 2.70
C ILE A 21 11.78 1.62 1.92
N ASP A 22 12.14 0.78 0.95
CA ASP A 22 13.23 1.10 0.03
C ASP A 22 12.79 2.18 -0.96
N VAL A 23 13.38 3.37 -0.81
CA VAL A 23 13.12 4.55 -1.64
C VAL A 23 14.27 4.90 -2.58
N SER A 24 15.32 4.06 -2.65
CA SER A 24 16.55 4.35 -3.40
C SER A 24 16.30 4.57 -4.90
N ASP A 25 15.37 3.81 -5.47
CA ASP A 25 14.97 3.86 -6.89
C ASP A 25 13.62 4.57 -7.12
N CYS A 26 13.22 5.48 -6.21
CA CYS A 26 12.00 6.26 -6.34
C CYS A 26 12.26 7.61 -7.04
N ASP A 27 11.40 7.95 -8.00
CA ASP A 27 11.37 9.30 -8.56
C ASP A 27 10.75 10.30 -7.56
N LEU A 28 10.88 11.60 -7.86
CA LEU A 28 10.41 12.67 -6.97
C LEU A 28 8.91 12.61 -6.71
N ASP A 29 8.11 12.22 -7.71
CA ASP A 29 6.65 12.11 -7.57
C ASP A 29 6.31 10.98 -6.58
N ILE A 30 7.02 9.86 -6.65
CA ILE A 30 6.86 8.74 -5.71
C ILE A 30 7.29 9.11 -4.30
N VAL A 31 8.41 9.81 -4.13
CA VAL A 31 8.86 10.28 -2.80
C VAL A 31 7.84 11.23 -2.18
N GLU A 32 7.27 12.14 -2.98
CA GLU A 32 6.21 13.03 -2.53
C GLU A 32 4.94 12.27 -2.14
N ALA A 33 4.50 11.32 -2.99
CA ALA A 33 3.34 10.47 -2.72
C ALA A 33 3.53 9.68 -1.41
N LEU A 34 4.69 9.07 -1.20
CA LEU A 34 5.04 8.31 0.00
C LEU A 34 4.95 9.16 1.27
N ARG A 35 5.53 10.37 1.24
CA ARG A 35 5.47 11.29 2.39
C ARG A 35 4.04 11.71 2.70
N ARG A 36 3.26 12.08 1.68
CA ARG A 36 1.85 12.47 1.86
C ARG A 36 1.02 11.30 2.41
N GLU A 37 1.22 10.10 1.89
CA GLU A 37 0.51 8.90 2.35
C GLU A 37 0.90 8.55 3.80
N ALA A 38 2.18 8.59 4.14
CA ALA A 38 2.65 8.36 5.51
C ALA A 38 2.06 9.38 6.51
N VAL A 39 1.92 10.65 6.11
CA VAL A 39 1.22 11.68 6.90
C VAL A 39 -0.25 11.32 7.10
N GLN A 40 -0.92 10.76 6.09
CA GLN A 40 -2.31 10.34 6.23
C GLN A 40 -2.45 9.12 7.15
N LEU A 41 -1.58 8.11 6.99
CA LEU A 41 -1.62 6.86 7.75
C LEU A 41 -1.24 7.02 9.23
N SER A 42 -0.36 7.98 9.53
CA SER A 42 0.04 8.36 10.89
C SER A 42 -1.04 9.12 11.66
N ARG A 43 -2.10 9.60 10.99
CA ARG A 43 -3.23 10.21 11.68
C ARG A 43 -3.91 9.18 12.61
N PRO A 44 -4.22 9.56 13.85
CA PRO A 44 -4.86 8.66 14.79
C PRO A 44 -6.29 8.35 14.32
N LEU A 45 -6.47 7.16 13.75
CA LEU A 45 -7.80 6.56 13.63
C LEU A 45 -8.21 6.13 15.03
N ARG A 46 -9.32 6.68 15.54
CA ARG A 46 -9.93 6.18 16.76
C ARG A 46 -10.37 4.75 16.47
N PRO A 47 -9.88 3.74 17.21
CA PRO A 47 -10.44 2.40 17.06
C PRO A 47 -11.95 2.49 17.31
N SER A 48 -12.73 2.02 16.34
CA SER A 48 -14.15 1.75 16.58
C SER A 48 -14.17 0.65 17.63
N ASN A 49 -14.64 0.98 18.82
CA ASN A 49 -14.69 0.09 19.97
C ASN A 49 -15.67 -1.07 19.70
N SER A 50 -15.24 -2.10 18.99
CA SER A 50 -15.91 -3.40 18.99
C SER A 50 -14.92 -4.45 19.45
N CYS A 51 -14.57 -4.41 20.74
CA CYS A 51 -14.00 -5.60 21.37
C CYS A 51 -15.02 -6.74 21.29
N LEU A 52 -14.53 -7.96 21.05
CA LEU A 52 -15.35 -9.17 21.11
C LEU A 52 -16.04 -9.27 22.48
N SER A 53 -17.32 -9.63 22.48
CA SER A 53 -18.04 -9.91 23.71
C SER A 53 -17.50 -11.20 24.38
N PRO A 54 -17.66 -11.36 25.70
CA PRO A 54 -17.28 -12.60 26.38
C PRO A 54 -17.92 -13.86 25.76
N ALA A 55 -19.15 -13.75 25.25
CA ALA A 55 -19.84 -14.85 24.58
C ALA A 55 -19.17 -15.24 23.25
N GLN A 56 -18.72 -14.26 22.47
CA GLN A 56 -18.00 -14.50 21.21
C GLN A 56 -16.63 -15.15 21.47
N ARG A 57 -15.92 -14.72 22.53
CA ARG A 57 -14.68 -15.37 22.96
C ARG A 57 -14.90 -16.84 23.30
N VAL A 58 -15.91 -17.14 24.10
CA VAL A 58 -16.24 -18.52 24.49
C VAL A 58 -16.59 -19.37 23.26
N LEU A 59 -17.33 -18.82 22.30
CA LEU A 59 -17.66 -19.51 21.05
C LEU A 59 -16.41 -19.86 20.22
N LEU A 60 -15.46 -18.92 20.07
CA LEU A 60 -14.23 -19.13 19.31
C LEU A 60 -13.34 -20.21 19.93
N LEU A 61 -13.30 -20.29 21.27
CA LEU A 61 -12.57 -21.36 21.96
C LEU A 61 -13.30 -22.71 21.88
N LYS A 62 -14.63 -22.73 22.09
CA LYS A 62 -15.42 -23.98 22.05
C LYS A 62 -15.53 -24.59 20.66
N SER A 63 -15.51 -23.77 19.62
CA SER A 63 -15.52 -24.24 18.22
C SER A 63 -14.19 -24.86 17.78
N GLY A 64 -13.13 -24.76 18.60
CA GLY A 64 -11.79 -25.22 18.22
C GLY A 64 -11.10 -24.31 17.20
N ALA A 65 -11.67 -23.15 16.87
CA ALA A 65 -11.04 -22.18 15.98
C ALA A 65 -9.74 -21.61 16.58
N PHE A 66 -9.66 -21.54 17.92
CA PHE A 66 -8.47 -21.15 18.66
C PHE A 66 -8.28 -22.01 19.91
N THR A 67 -7.03 -22.27 20.29
CA THR A 67 -6.70 -22.59 21.69
C THR A 67 -6.68 -21.33 22.55
N PRO A 68 -6.79 -21.43 23.90
CA PRO A 68 -6.66 -20.28 24.79
C PRO A 68 -5.38 -19.48 24.58
N GLU A 69 -4.26 -20.16 24.34
CA GLU A 69 -2.94 -19.56 24.11
C GLU A 69 -2.90 -18.81 22.78
N GLN A 70 -3.39 -19.43 21.70
CA GLN A 70 -3.46 -18.81 20.38
C GLN A 70 -4.36 -17.57 20.38
N PHE A 71 -5.48 -17.63 21.11
CA PHE A 71 -6.39 -16.49 21.24
C PHE A 71 -5.72 -15.35 21.99
N ALA A 72 -5.08 -15.62 23.13
CA ALA A 72 -4.37 -14.60 23.91
C ALA A 72 -3.22 -13.96 23.12
N GLN A 73 -2.46 -14.76 22.36
CA GLN A 73 -1.41 -14.25 21.48
C GLN A 73 -2.01 -13.34 20.39
N THR A 74 -3.12 -13.75 19.76
CA THR A 74 -3.78 -12.96 18.72
C THR A 74 -4.31 -11.63 19.27
N GLU A 75 -4.92 -11.63 20.46
CA GLU A 75 -5.35 -10.40 21.14
C GLU A 75 -4.19 -9.44 21.38
N GLN A 76 -3.04 -9.95 21.83
CA GLN A 76 -1.85 -9.12 22.03
C GLN A 76 -1.35 -8.51 20.72
N ARG A 77 -1.32 -9.29 19.62
CA ARG A 77 -0.93 -8.80 18.29
C ARG A 77 -1.87 -7.70 17.77
N VAL A 78 -3.19 -7.89 17.95
CA VAL A 78 -4.20 -6.87 17.62
C VAL A 78 -4.03 -5.63 18.48
N ALA A 79 -3.81 -5.78 19.79
CA ALA A 79 -3.59 -4.66 20.70
C ALA A 79 -2.32 -3.86 20.36
N ARG A 80 -1.27 -4.53 19.86
CA ARG A 80 -0.07 -3.89 19.32
C ARG A 80 -0.28 -3.21 17.97
N GLY A 81 -1.37 -3.53 17.27
CA GLY A 81 -1.68 -2.95 15.96
C GLY A 81 -0.89 -3.55 14.81
N GLU A 82 -0.36 -4.78 14.95
CA GLU A 82 0.50 -5.41 13.93
C GLU A 82 -0.17 -5.48 12.55
N LEU A 83 -1.48 -5.79 12.49
CA LEU A 83 -2.21 -5.82 11.22
C LEU A 83 -2.19 -4.45 10.53
N ARG A 84 -2.38 -3.37 11.30
CA ARG A 84 -2.35 -2.01 10.75
C ARG A 84 -0.94 -1.65 10.28
N GLU A 85 0.08 -2.07 11.01
CA GLU A 85 1.46 -1.89 10.58
C GLU A 85 1.73 -2.59 9.25
N ASP A 86 1.28 -3.84 9.12
CA ASP A 86 1.42 -4.62 7.88
C ASP A 86 0.62 -4.01 6.71
N GLU A 87 -0.59 -3.52 6.96
CA GLU A 87 -1.41 -2.80 5.97
C GLU A 87 -0.71 -1.52 5.51
N ASN A 88 -0.22 -0.70 6.45
CA ASN A 88 0.53 0.52 6.15
C ASN A 88 1.77 0.22 5.32
N ARG A 89 2.56 -0.79 5.73
CA ARG A 89 3.78 -1.21 5.03
C ARG A 89 3.47 -1.71 3.63
N THR A 90 2.39 -2.46 3.46
CA THR A 90 1.94 -2.95 2.15
C THR A 90 1.53 -1.79 1.24
N ARG A 91 0.77 -0.82 1.77
CA ARG A 91 0.34 0.37 1.02
C ARG A 91 1.54 1.20 0.57
N LEU A 92 2.44 1.56 1.50
CA LEU A 92 3.64 2.35 1.20
C LEU A 92 4.58 1.59 0.25
N GLY A 93 4.79 0.29 0.46
CA GLY A 93 5.60 -0.54 -0.42
C GLY A 93 5.04 -0.64 -1.85
N THR A 94 3.71 -0.58 -2.01
CA THR A 94 3.08 -0.55 -3.34
C THR A 94 3.36 0.77 -4.06
N ILE A 95 3.32 1.90 -3.33
CA ILE A 95 3.67 3.22 -3.88
C ILE A 95 5.15 3.26 -4.28
N ALA A 96 6.06 2.80 -3.40
CA ALA A 96 7.50 2.74 -3.70
C ALA A 96 7.85 1.88 -4.93
N ARG A 97 7.03 0.86 -5.21
CA ARG A 97 7.16 -0.01 -6.39
C ARG A 97 6.35 0.51 -7.59
N SER A 98 6.18 1.82 -7.69
CA SER A 98 5.51 2.48 -8.82
C SER A 98 6.41 3.53 -9.47
N TYR A 99 5.98 4.03 -10.62
CA TYR A 99 6.54 5.18 -11.33
C TYR A 99 5.52 6.34 -11.31
N GLY A 100 6.01 7.58 -11.24
CA GLY A 100 5.22 8.76 -11.60
C GLY A 100 4.95 8.84 -13.11
N GLU A 101 4.00 9.68 -13.53
CA GLU A 101 3.62 9.78 -14.96
C GLU A 101 4.81 10.17 -15.84
N HIS A 102 5.69 11.06 -15.37
CA HIS A 102 6.90 11.47 -16.09
C HIS A 102 7.90 10.33 -16.29
N ALA A 103 8.10 9.49 -15.26
CA ALA A 103 8.98 8.34 -15.35
C ALA A 103 8.41 7.27 -16.31
N VAL A 104 7.07 7.11 -16.35
CA VAL A 104 6.41 6.24 -17.34
C VAL A 104 6.60 6.77 -18.76
N ALA A 105 6.39 8.08 -18.98
CA ALA A 105 6.59 8.72 -20.27
C ALA A 105 8.02 8.50 -20.79
N ALA A 106 9.02 8.75 -19.95
CA ALA A 106 10.42 8.50 -20.27
C ALA A 106 10.72 7.02 -20.54
N ARG A 107 10.13 6.11 -19.75
CA ARG A 107 10.35 4.66 -19.91
C ARG A 107 9.77 4.11 -21.20
N LEU A 108 8.61 4.62 -21.63
CA LEU A 108 7.93 4.17 -22.84
C LEU A 108 8.35 4.96 -24.08
N ASP A 109 9.21 5.96 -23.94
CA ASP A 109 9.61 6.91 -25.00
C ASP A 109 8.39 7.57 -25.67
N VAL A 110 7.48 8.10 -24.83
CA VAL A 110 6.25 8.78 -25.27
C VAL A 110 6.02 10.09 -24.53
N GLU A 111 5.16 10.93 -25.08
CA GLU A 111 4.70 12.15 -24.42
C GLU A 111 3.78 11.85 -23.22
N LEU A 112 3.72 12.77 -22.27
CA LEU A 112 2.90 12.63 -21.06
C LEU A 112 1.39 12.47 -21.38
N ASP A 113 0.90 13.14 -22.42
CA ASP A 113 -0.50 13.04 -22.82
C ASP A 113 -0.85 11.65 -23.38
N GLU A 114 0.11 10.97 -24.02
CA GLU A 114 -0.04 9.59 -24.48
C GLU A 114 -0.15 8.61 -23.29
N VAL A 115 0.63 8.81 -22.22
CA VAL A 115 0.48 8.02 -20.98
C VAL A 115 -0.94 8.15 -20.42
N ARG A 116 -1.46 9.37 -20.38
CA ARG A 116 -2.82 9.66 -19.88
C ARG A 116 -3.90 9.07 -20.78
N GLU A 117 -3.68 9.07 -22.09
CA GLU A 117 -4.59 8.43 -23.06
C GLU A 117 -4.61 6.92 -22.87
N ARG A 118 -3.43 6.27 -22.81
CA ARG A 118 -3.31 4.83 -22.57
C ARG A 118 -3.98 4.41 -21.26
N ARG A 119 -3.84 5.20 -20.19
CA ARG A 119 -4.58 5.00 -18.94
C ARG A 119 -6.09 5.06 -19.16
N ARG A 120 -6.60 6.11 -19.82
CA ARG A 120 -8.03 6.29 -20.10
C ARG A 120 -8.61 5.17 -20.99
N ALA A 121 -7.81 4.64 -21.91
CA ALA A 121 -8.18 3.51 -22.76
C ALA A 121 -8.10 2.13 -22.07
N GLY A 122 -7.71 2.08 -20.79
CA GLY A 122 -7.52 0.86 -20.02
C GLY A 122 -6.31 0.03 -20.47
N ALA A 123 -5.33 0.65 -21.13
CA ALA A 123 -4.08 0.00 -21.55
C ALA A 123 -3.00 0.05 -20.46
N LEU A 124 -3.10 1.00 -19.52
CA LEU A 124 -2.22 1.10 -18.35
C LEU A 124 -3.04 1.08 -17.06
N TYR A 125 -2.51 0.41 -16.05
CA TYR A 125 -3.05 0.50 -14.70
C TYR A 125 -2.36 1.62 -13.93
N ALA A 126 -3.17 2.38 -13.21
CA ALA A 126 -2.72 3.42 -12.30
C ALA A 126 -3.67 3.51 -11.11
N PHE A 127 -3.18 4.05 -10.00
CA PHE A 127 -4.01 4.36 -8.84
C PHE A 127 -3.61 5.71 -8.25
N ASP A 128 -4.51 6.31 -7.46
CA ASP A 128 -4.21 7.53 -6.71
C ASP A 128 -3.47 7.20 -5.40
N ALA A 129 -2.33 7.84 -5.22
CA ALA A 129 -1.54 7.83 -4.00
C ALA A 129 -1.44 9.26 -3.46
N SER A 130 -2.40 9.65 -2.62
CA SER A 130 -2.45 10.98 -1.99
C SER A 130 -2.39 12.14 -3.01
N GLY A 131 -3.18 12.04 -4.08
CA GLY A 131 -3.27 13.06 -5.14
C GLY A 131 -2.16 12.96 -6.20
N VAL A 132 -1.33 11.93 -6.14
CA VAL A 132 -0.34 11.60 -7.17
C VAL A 132 -0.82 10.36 -7.92
N THR A 133 -0.94 10.45 -9.24
CA THR A 133 -1.19 9.26 -10.07
C THR A 133 0.10 8.46 -10.18
N VAL A 134 0.05 7.20 -9.77
CA VAL A 134 1.22 6.30 -9.82
C VAL A 134 0.92 5.02 -10.61
N HIS A 135 1.94 4.52 -11.29
CA HIS A 135 1.88 3.36 -12.17
C HIS A 135 2.77 2.23 -11.64
N PRO A 136 2.23 1.08 -11.21
CA PRO A 136 3.06 0.00 -10.68
C PRO A 136 4.14 -0.49 -11.65
N LYS A 137 5.37 -0.67 -11.15
CA LYS A 137 6.54 -1.09 -11.94
C LYS A 137 6.35 -2.47 -12.59
N TRP A 138 5.58 -3.37 -11.97
CA TRP A 138 5.37 -4.73 -12.46
C TRP A 138 4.71 -4.79 -13.85
N GLN A 139 4.01 -3.74 -14.28
CA GLN A 139 3.30 -3.75 -15.56
C GLN A 139 4.20 -3.52 -16.77
N PHE A 140 5.44 -3.08 -16.55
CA PHE A 140 6.39 -2.77 -17.60
C PHE A 140 7.40 -3.90 -17.82
N THR A 141 7.88 -4.06 -19.05
CA THR A 141 8.86 -5.08 -19.42
C THR A 141 9.71 -4.60 -20.59
N ASP A 142 10.92 -5.15 -20.73
CA ASP A 142 11.80 -4.89 -21.88
C ASP A 142 11.67 -6.00 -22.95
N GLN A 143 10.70 -6.90 -22.80
CA GLN A 143 10.51 -8.09 -23.65
C GLN A 143 9.47 -7.91 -24.77
N THR A 144 8.80 -6.76 -24.83
CA THR A 144 7.78 -6.44 -25.84
C THR A 144 8.09 -5.09 -26.48
N ASP A 145 7.64 -4.91 -27.72
CA ASP A 145 7.86 -3.66 -28.46
C ASP A 145 7.14 -2.46 -27.85
N ASP A 146 6.05 -2.70 -27.10
CA ASP A 146 5.27 -1.67 -26.44
C ASP A 146 5.72 -1.37 -25.00
N GLY A 147 6.72 -2.09 -24.49
CA GLY A 147 7.26 -1.92 -23.15
C GLY A 147 6.34 -2.38 -22.01
N LEU A 148 5.26 -3.12 -22.32
CA LEU A 148 4.22 -3.54 -21.38
C LEU A 148 4.08 -5.06 -21.31
N LEU A 149 3.65 -5.57 -20.15
CA LEU A 149 3.37 -6.99 -20.02
C LEU A 149 2.36 -7.48 -21.08
N PRO A 150 2.60 -8.64 -21.70
CA PRO A 150 1.64 -9.21 -22.64
C PRO A 150 0.24 -9.32 -22.03
N HIS A 151 -0.77 -8.92 -22.79
CA HIS A 151 -2.18 -8.94 -22.37
C HIS A 151 -2.53 -8.04 -21.17
N LEU A 152 -1.67 -7.10 -20.76
CA LEU A 152 -1.94 -6.16 -19.67
C LEU A 152 -3.31 -5.49 -19.81
N ALA A 153 -3.60 -4.90 -20.98
CA ALA A 153 -4.86 -4.20 -21.22
C ALA A 153 -6.10 -5.08 -20.95
N ARG A 154 -6.01 -6.40 -21.21
CA ARG A 154 -7.10 -7.33 -20.91
C ARG A 154 -7.29 -7.48 -19.40
N VAL A 155 -6.19 -7.64 -18.65
CA VAL A 155 -6.25 -7.75 -17.19
C VAL A 155 -6.78 -6.45 -16.58
N VAL A 156 -6.29 -5.30 -17.04
CA VAL A 156 -6.69 -3.99 -16.53
C VAL A 156 -8.18 -3.73 -16.73
N ARG A 157 -8.74 -4.05 -17.90
CA ARG A 157 -10.18 -3.91 -18.14
C ARG A 157 -11.02 -4.79 -17.22
N LEU A 158 -10.61 -6.04 -17.01
CA LEU A 158 -11.31 -6.93 -16.07
C LEU A 158 -11.26 -6.42 -14.62
N LEU A 159 -10.23 -5.68 -14.23
CA LEU A 159 -10.10 -5.12 -12.89
C LEU A 159 -10.83 -3.79 -12.69
N ILE A 160 -11.13 -3.05 -13.77
CA ILE A 160 -11.82 -1.75 -13.72
C ILE A 160 -13.34 -1.89 -13.93
N GLU A 161 -13.79 -2.97 -14.57
CA GLU A 161 -15.21 -3.23 -14.86
C GLU A 161 -15.97 -3.90 -13.70
N ASP A 162 -15.30 -4.20 -12.58
CA ASP A 162 -15.88 -4.64 -11.28
C ASP A 162 -15.90 -3.49 -10.25
#